data_AF-A0A942IWR0-F1
#
_entry.id   AF-A0A942IWR0-F1
#
_cell.length_a   1.000
_cell.length_b   1.000
_cell.length_c   1.000
_cell.angle_alpha   90.00
_cell.angle_beta   90.00
_cell.angle_gamma   90.00
#
_symmetry.space_group_name_H-M   'P 1'
#
loop_
_entity.id
_entity.type
_entity.pdbx_description
1 polymer ?
#
loop_
_entity_poly.entity_id
_entity_poly.type
_entity_poly.pdbx_seq_one_letter_code
_entity_poly.pdbx_strand_id
1 'polypeptide(L)'
;MSNGVKRLSIGVQGMTCASCVGRVERTLAKLEGVHEATVNLATERASVSFDPARTSLPVLLDSVSRSGYQPVTAEATIGIQGMTCASCVGRVERALQKLDGVLSASVNLATERATVSYLPDAVGLSQLKAAVRQAGYQVIAEVDGQERTDAERAARELELAQLKQSVIIAVTLTTPIFLLDMGAKLIPPVGDWLHGLAPMVAFYYLFFVLATAVQFGPGLRFYQKGWPALVRAAPDMNSLVMIGTSAAWGYSVVATFFP
;
A
#
# COMPACT_ATOMS: atom_id res chain seq x y z
N MET A 1 -1.79 -46.49 -12.24
CA MET A 1 -1.38 -45.60 -11.14
C MET A 1 -0.86 -44.33 -11.79
N SER A 2 -1.72 -43.32 -11.99
CA SER A 2 -1.34 -42.12 -12.76
C SER A 2 -0.35 -41.29 -11.96
N ASN A 3 0.84 -41.04 -12.51
CA ASN A 3 1.84 -40.14 -11.96
C ASN A 3 1.19 -38.78 -11.64
N GLY A 4 1.02 -38.49 -10.34
CA GLY A 4 0.23 -37.36 -9.82
C GLY A 4 0.94 -36.01 -9.93
N VAL A 5 1.64 -35.74 -11.02
CA VAL A 5 2.35 -34.46 -11.20
C VAL A 5 1.33 -33.34 -11.43
N LYS A 6 1.34 -32.34 -10.54
CA LYS A 6 0.54 -31.13 -10.67
C LYS A 6 1.39 -30.00 -11.21
N ARG A 7 0.81 -29.18 -12.09
CA ARG A 7 1.45 -27.95 -12.60
C ARG A 7 0.73 -26.74 -12.03
N LEU A 8 1.51 -25.79 -11.51
CA LEU A 8 1.01 -24.57 -10.86
C LEU A 8 1.82 -23.36 -11.32
N SER A 9 1.16 -22.20 -11.40
CA SER A 9 1.83 -20.91 -11.61
C SER A 9 1.88 -20.12 -10.31
N ILE A 10 3.06 -19.58 -9.99
CA ILE A 10 3.33 -18.75 -8.82
C ILE A 10 3.82 -17.39 -9.34
N GLY A 11 3.13 -16.30 -9.02
CA GLY A 11 3.66 -14.96 -9.27
C GLY A 11 4.84 -14.67 -8.35
N VAL A 12 5.91 -14.06 -8.86
CA VAL A 12 7.14 -13.79 -8.10
C VAL A 12 7.57 -12.34 -8.31
N GLN A 13 7.52 -11.54 -7.24
CA GLN A 13 7.93 -10.13 -7.26
C GLN A 13 9.40 -9.96 -6.85
N GLY A 14 10.01 -8.90 -7.38
CA GLY A 14 11.39 -8.48 -7.05
C GLY A 14 12.47 -8.99 -8.01
N MET A 15 12.10 -9.72 -9.07
CA MET A 15 13.05 -10.14 -10.10
C MET A 15 13.31 -9.01 -11.10
N THR A 16 14.58 -8.68 -11.34
CA THR A 16 14.95 -7.56 -12.24
C THR A 16 15.90 -7.95 -13.37
N CYS A 17 16.41 -9.20 -13.39
CA CYS A 17 17.36 -9.65 -14.40
C CYS A 17 17.33 -11.17 -14.63
N ALA A 18 17.98 -11.62 -15.70
CA ALA A 18 18.04 -13.04 -16.05
C ALA A 18 18.74 -13.91 -14.98
N SER A 19 19.68 -13.36 -14.20
CA SER A 19 20.31 -14.11 -13.12
C SER A 19 19.39 -14.32 -11.91
N CYS A 20 18.39 -13.43 -11.71
CA CYS A 20 17.33 -13.62 -10.73
C CYS A 20 16.44 -14.82 -11.08
N VAL A 21 16.06 -14.92 -12.36
CA VAL A 21 15.28 -16.05 -12.92
C VAL A 21 15.98 -17.37 -12.61
N GLY A 22 17.25 -17.49 -13.01
CA GLY A 22 18.01 -18.73 -12.80
C GLY A 22 18.26 -19.04 -11.32
N ARG A 23 18.18 -18.07 -10.40
CA ARG A 23 18.22 -18.34 -8.95
C ARG A 23 16.92 -18.98 -8.48
N VAL A 24 15.77 -18.43 -8.86
CA VAL A 24 14.45 -18.96 -8.47
C VAL A 24 14.27 -20.37 -9.04
N GLU A 25 14.57 -20.58 -10.33
CA GLU A 25 14.48 -21.91 -10.98
C GLU A 25 15.31 -22.97 -10.26
N ARG A 26 16.59 -22.68 -10.00
CA ARG A 26 17.48 -23.63 -9.30
C ARG A 26 17.06 -23.90 -7.87
N THR A 27 16.45 -22.94 -7.19
CA THR A 27 16.00 -23.11 -5.80
C THR A 27 14.76 -24.00 -5.77
N LEU A 28 13.81 -23.78 -6.68
CA LEU A 28 12.61 -24.61 -6.81
C LEU A 28 12.94 -26.03 -7.30
N ALA A 29 13.81 -26.18 -8.30
CA ALA A 29 14.22 -27.47 -8.85
C ALA A 29 14.99 -28.36 -7.86
N LYS A 30 15.54 -27.78 -6.78
CA LYS A 30 16.21 -28.54 -5.70
C LYS A 30 15.25 -29.15 -4.69
N LEU A 31 13.97 -28.75 -4.68
CA LEU A 31 13.00 -29.28 -3.74
C LEU A 31 12.63 -30.72 -4.10
N GLU A 32 12.53 -31.58 -3.09
CA GLU A 32 12.14 -32.96 -3.29
C GLU A 32 10.72 -33.07 -3.84
N GLY A 33 10.55 -33.76 -4.97
CA GLY A 33 9.26 -33.89 -5.63
C GLY A 33 8.94 -32.78 -6.63
N VAL A 34 9.83 -31.80 -6.84
CA VAL A 34 9.73 -30.91 -8.01
C VAL A 34 10.37 -31.59 -9.22
N HIS A 35 9.63 -31.72 -10.31
CA HIS A 35 10.11 -32.31 -11.56
C HIS A 35 10.65 -31.26 -12.51
N GLU A 36 9.98 -30.11 -12.60
CA GLU A 36 10.31 -29.04 -13.53
C GLU A 36 9.94 -27.70 -12.88
N ALA A 37 10.82 -26.70 -13.00
CA ALA A 37 10.56 -25.34 -12.59
C ALA A 37 11.11 -24.40 -13.66
N THR A 38 10.24 -23.57 -14.23
CA THR A 38 10.59 -22.58 -15.27
C THR A 38 10.07 -21.23 -14.86
N VAL A 39 10.88 -20.19 -15.01
CA VAL A 39 10.52 -18.83 -14.61
C VAL A 39 10.56 -17.92 -15.84
N ASN A 40 9.49 -17.15 -16.01
CA ASN A 40 9.40 -16.15 -17.07
C ASN A 40 9.42 -14.75 -16.45
N LEU A 41 10.50 -14.02 -16.73
CA LEU A 41 10.70 -12.66 -16.23
C LEU A 41 9.67 -11.66 -16.78
N ALA A 42 9.27 -11.80 -18.04
CA ALA A 42 8.35 -10.84 -18.68
C ALA A 42 6.94 -10.92 -18.09
N THR A 43 6.56 -12.09 -17.58
CA THR A 43 5.26 -12.29 -16.92
C THR A 43 5.37 -12.36 -15.40
N GLU A 44 6.59 -12.23 -14.84
CA GLU A 44 6.88 -12.38 -13.40
C GLU A 44 6.30 -13.67 -12.79
N ARG A 45 6.36 -14.79 -13.53
CA ARG A 45 5.72 -16.07 -13.12
C ARG A 45 6.71 -17.21 -13.10
N ALA A 46 6.62 -18.03 -12.05
CA ALA A 46 7.26 -19.33 -11.94
C ALA A 46 6.21 -20.43 -12.21
N SER A 47 6.42 -21.23 -13.26
CA SER A 47 5.65 -22.44 -13.54
C SER A 47 6.37 -23.64 -12.94
N VAL A 48 5.71 -24.35 -12.03
CA VAL A 48 6.31 -25.48 -11.30
C VAL A 48 5.46 -26.73 -11.50
N SER A 49 6.10 -27.82 -11.90
CA SER A 49 5.52 -29.16 -11.98
C SER A 49 6.06 -29.99 -10.80
N PHE A 50 5.18 -30.44 -9.90
CA PHE A 50 5.58 -31.13 -8.66
C PHE A 50 4.62 -32.25 -8.26
N ASP A 51 5.12 -33.18 -7.44
CA ASP A 51 4.35 -34.25 -6.81
C ASP A 51 3.73 -33.76 -5.48
N PRO A 52 2.39 -33.65 -5.37
CA PRO A 52 1.71 -33.19 -4.17
C PRO A 52 1.85 -34.15 -2.98
N ALA A 53 2.30 -35.40 -3.19
CA ALA A 53 2.59 -36.32 -2.10
C ALA A 53 3.94 -36.04 -1.42
N ARG A 54 4.83 -35.30 -2.09
CA ARG A 54 6.21 -35.02 -1.63
C ARG A 54 6.46 -33.55 -1.30
N THR A 55 5.80 -32.64 -2.01
CA THR A 55 5.91 -31.18 -1.80
C THR A 55 4.55 -30.51 -1.78
N SER A 56 4.40 -29.47 -0.98
CA SER A 56 3.18 -28.68 -0.85
C SER A 56 3.38 -27.22 -1.27
N LEU A 57 2.28 -26.52 -1.58
CA LEU A 57 2.31 -25.09 -1.93
C LEU A 57 3.09 -24.24 -0.91
N PRO A 58 2.84 -24.34 0.42
CA PRO A 58 3.60 -23.55 1.39
C PRO A 58 5.12 -23.74 1.31
N VAL A 59 5.59 -24.96 1.01
CA VAL A 59 7.03 -25.25 0.85
C VAL A 59 7.59 -24.58 -0.41
N LEU A 60 6.82 -24.57 -1.51
CA LEU A 60 7.21 -23.85 -2.74
C LEU A 60 7.31 -22.35 -2.49
N LEU A 61 6.33 -21.75 -1.81
CA LEU A 61 6.32 -20.31 -1.50
C LEU A 61 7.44 -19.90 -0.54
N ASP A 62 7.70 -20.73 0.48
CA ASP A 62 8.81 -20.51 1.42
C ASP A 62 10.16 -20.59 0.69
N SER A 63 10.33 -21.54 -0.24
CA SER A 63 11.53 -21.63 -1.07
C SER A 63 11.78 -20.38 -1.93
N VAL A 64 10.72 -19.84 -2.55
CA VAL A 64 10.80 -18.55 -3.27
C VAL A 64 11.21 -17.42 -2.32
N SER A 65 10.60 -17.36 -1.13
CA SER A 65 10.88 -16.35 -0.10
C SER A 65 12.34 -16.41 0.38
N ARG A 66 12.85 -17.61 0.66
CA ARG A 66 14.25 -17.86 1.05
C ARG A 66 15.25 -17.51 -0.04
N SER A 67 14.84 -17.52 -1.30
CA SER A 67 15.68 -17.09 -2.42
C SER A 67 15.79 -15.57 -2.58
N GLY A 68 15.06 -14.80 -1.75
CA GLY A 68 15.08 -13.34 -1.70
C GLY A 68 13.98 -12.66 -2.52
N TYR A 69 12.94 -13.38 -2.93
CA TYR A 69 11.84 -12.87 -3.75
C TYR A 69 10.50 -13.10 -3.07
N GLN A 70 9.49 -12.30 -3.42
CA GLN A 70 8.20 -12.37 -2.75
C GLN A 70 7.17 -13.09 -3.63
N PRO A 71 6.61 -14.23 -3.19
CA PRO A 71 5.51 -14.86 -3.90
C PRO A 71 4.25 -14.00 -3.82
N VAL A 72 3.53 -13.88 -4.92
CA VAL A 72 2.26 -13.13 -5.00
C VAL A 72 1.12 -14.01 -4.51
N THR A 73 0.49 -13.61 -3.41
CA THR A 73 -0.72 -14.22 -2.86
C THR A 73 -1.84 -13.19 -2.76
N ALA A 74 -3.07 -13.65 -2.84
CA ALA A 74 -4.26 -12.83 -2.68
C ALA A 74 -5.21 -13.45 -1.65
N GLU A 75 -6.05 -12.62 -1.05
CA GLU A 75 -7.11 -13.05 -0.13
C GLU A 75 -8.46 -12.59 -0.69
N ALA A 76 -9.45 -13.48 -0.65
CA ALA A 76 -10.81 -13.18 -1.07
C ALA A 76 -11.83 -13.65 -0.04
N THR A 77 -12.87 -12.85 0.15
CA THR A 77 -14.04 -13.21 0.95
C THR A 77 -15.23 -13.47 0.05
N ILE A 78 -15.86 -14.62 0.19
CA ILE A 78 -16.99 -15.06 -0.62
C ILE A 78 -18.20 -15.21 0.30
N GLY A 79 -19.30 -14.50 0.01
CA GLY A 79 -20.58 -14.68 0.71
C GLY A 79 -21.28 -15.95 0.22
N ILE A 80 -21.77 -16.77 1.15
CA ILE A 80 -22.31 -18.09 0.87
C ILE A 80 -23.65 -18.28 1.57
N GLN A 81 -24.71 -18.43 0.79
CA GLN A 81 -26.06 -18.70 1.30
C GLN A 81 -26.39 -20.19 1.30
N GLY A 82 -27.24 -20.59 2.23
CA GLY A 82 -27.81 -21.94 2.31
C GLY A 82 -27.01 -22.91 3.18
N MET A 83 -26.03 -22.42 3.95
CA MET A 83 -25.37 -23.21 4.99
C MET A 83 -26.20 -23.19 6.28
N THR A 84 -26.57 -24.35 6.80
CA THR A 84 -27.44 -24.45 7.99
C THR A 84 -26.80 -25.22 9.15
N CYS A 85 -25.62 -25.80 8.96
CA CYS A 85 -24.92 -26.54 10.01
C CYS A 85 -23.40 -26.58 9.80
N ALA A 86 -22.67 -27.02 10.84
CA ALA A 86 -21.21 -27.16 10.79
C ALA A 86 -20.73 -28.15 9.69
N SER A 87 -21.55 -29.15 9.32
CA SER A 87 -21.18 -30.05 8.23
C SER A 87 -21.21 -29.36 6.84
N CYS A 88 -22.02 -28.31 6.68
CA CYS A 88 -22.03 -27.47 5.49
C CYS A 88 -20.72 -26.70 5.33
N VAL A 89 -20.23 -26.12 6.43
CA VAL A 89 -18.93 -25.42 6.53
C VAL A 89 -17.81 -26.31 6.01
N GLY A 90 -17.65 -27.51 6.59
CA GLY A 90 -16.60 -28.44 6.18
C GLY A 90 -16.77 -28.97 4.76
N ARG A 91 -17.97 -28.94 4.17
CA ARG A 91 -18.18 -29.28 2.74
C ARG A 91 -17.61 -28.18 1.84
N VAL A 92 -17.90 -26.92 2.16
CA VAL A 92 -17.42 -25.77 1.40
C VAL A 92 -15.90 -25.62 1.50
N GLU A 93 -15.34 -25.72 2.71
CA GLU A 93 -13.88 -25.64 2.91
C GLU A 93 -13.15 -26.69 2.09
N ARG A 94 -13.60 -27.95 2.13
CA ARG A 94 -13.03 -29.04 1.33
C ARG A 94 -13.20 -28.82 -0.17
N ALA A 95 -14.27 -28.18 -0.61
CA ALA A 95 -14.47 -27.86 -2.03
C ALA A 95 -13.46 -26.79 -2.49
N LEU A 96 -13.22 -25.77 -1.68
CA LEU A 96 -12.26 -24.70 -1.96
C LEU A 96 -10.81 -25.20 -1.90
N GLN A 97 -10.45 -25.97 -0.86
CA GLN A 97 -9.09 -26.53 -0.68
C GLN A 97 -8.69 -27.54 -1.77
N LYS A 98 -9.66 -28.09 -2.52
CA LYS A 98 -9.38 -28.98 -3.65
C LYS A 98 -8.87 -28.24 -4.88
N LEU A 99 -9.07 -26.92 -4.97
CA LEU A 99 -8.61 -26.12 -6.09
C LEU A 99 -7.10 -25.92 -6.02
N ASP A 100 -6.41 -26.23 -7.11
CA ASP A 100 -4.97 -26.01 -7.23
C ASP A 100 -4.68 -24.50 -7.21
N GLY A 101 -3.88 -24.06 -6.24
CA GLY A 101 -3.61 -22.64 -6.02
C GLY A 101 -4.22 -22.08 -4.73
N VAL A 102 -5.10 -22.82 -4.05
CA VAL A 102 -5.62 -22.41 -2.74
C VAL A 102 -4.63 -22.79 -1.64
N LEU A 103 -4.24 -21.81 -0.82
CA LEU A 103 -3.33 -21.96 0.31
C LEU A 103 -4.08 -22.31 1.59
N SER A 104 -5.18 -21.61 1.82
CA SER A 104 -6.07 -21.84 2.95
C SER A 104 -7.49 -21.42 2.57
N ALA A 105 -8.46 -22.11 3.13
CA ALA A 105 -9.86 -21.72 3.07
C ALA A 105 -10.47 -21.96 4.45
N SER A 106 -11.13 -20.96 4.99
CA SER A 106 -11.86 -21.02 6.25
C SER A 106 -13.25 -20.45 6.05
N VAL A 107 -14.26 -21.14 6.58
CA VAL A 107 -15.66 -20.75 6.46
C VAL A 107 -16.22 -20.44 7.84
N ASN A 108 -16.88 -19.29 7.96
CA ASN A 108 -17.58 -18.89 9.18
C ASN A 108 -19.09 -18.96 8.93
N LEU A 109 -19.76 -19.87 9.64
CA LEU A 109 -21.21 -20.06 9.53
C LEU A 109 -21.99 -18.85 10.06
N ALA A 110 -21.52 -18.21 11.13
CA ALA A 110 -22.22 -17.08 11.76
C ALA A 110 -22.26 -15.84 10.86
N THR A 111 -21.24 -15.67 10.02
CA THR A 111 -21.16 -14.56 9.06
C THR A 111 -21.48 -14.98 7.63
N GLU A 112 -21.83 -16.24 7.40
CA GLU A 112 -22.11 -16.82 6.07
C GLU A 112 -21.01 -16.51 5.04
N ARG A 113 -19.74 -16.53 5.46
CA ARG A 113 -18.60 -16.11 4.63
C ARG A 113 -17.49 -17.15 4.59
N ALA A 114 -16.87 -17.29 3.43
CA ALA A 114 -15.63 -18.03 3.24
C ALA A 114 -14.48 -17.07 2.97
N THR A 115 -13.41 -17.15 3.76
CA THR A 115 -12.15 -16.44 3.51
C THR A 115 -11.14 -17.41 2.90
N VAL A 116 -10.58 -17.04 1.76
CA VAL A 116 -9.69 -17.90 0.97
C VAL A 116 -8.40 -17.15 0.66
N SER A 117 -7.27 -17.71 1.05
CA SER A 117 -5.94 -17.27 0.57
C SER A 117 -5.52 -18.14 -0.60
N TYR A 118 -5.11 -17.53 -1.70
CA TYR A 118 -4.83 -18.24 -2.95
C TYR A 118 -3.77 -17.54 -3.81
N LEU A 119 -3.28 -18.27 -4.82
CA LEU A 119 -2.37 -17.76 -5.85
C LEU A 119 -3.18 -17.24 -7.05
N PRO A 120 -3.19 -15.93 -7.31
CA PRO A 120 -4.04 -15.33 -8.35
C PRO A 120 -3.66 -15.76 -9.77
N ASP A 121 -2.41 -16.18 -9.99
CA ASP A 121 -1.94 -16.71 -11.27
C ASP A 121 -2.27 -18.21 -11.47
N ALA A 122 -2.74 -18.90 -10.42
CA ALA A 122 -3.15 -20.30 -10.50
C ALA A 122 -4.68 -20.48 -10.51
N VAL A 123 -5.39 -19.74 -9.65
CA VAL A 123 -6.84 -19.86 -9.48
C VAL A 123 -7.49 -18.49 -9.41
N GLY A 124 -8.58 -18.31 -10.15
CA GLY A 124 -9.33 -17.04 -10.21
C GLY A 124 -10.55 -17.02 -9.29
N LEU A 125 -11.05 -15.82 -8.96
CA LEU A 125 -12.29 -15.64 -8.18
C LEU A 125 -13.49 -16.38 -8.79
N SER A 126 -13.59 -16.41 -10.12
CA SER A 126 -14.67 -17.11 -10.83
C SER A 126 -14.67 -18.61 -10.55
N GLN A 127 -13.48 -19.23 -10.47
CA GLN A 127 -13.31 -20.65 -10.16
C GLN A 127 -13.61 -20.94 -8.69
N LEU A 128 -13.17 -20.06 -7.76
CA LEU A 128 -13.53 -20.17 -6.35
C LEU A 128 -15.06 -20.13 -6.16
N LYS A 129 -15.73 -19.15 -6.79
CA LYS A 129 -17.20 -19.00 -6.76
C LYS A 129 -17.89 -20.21 -7.41
N ALA A 130 -17.33 -20.76 -8.49
CA ALA A 130 -17.86 -21.97 -9.12
C ALA A 130 -17.74 -23.20 -8.21
N ALA A 131 -16.64 -23.37 -7.47
CA ALA A 131 -16.48 -24.49 -6.54
C ALA A 131 -17.50 -24.44 -5.39
N VAL A 132 -17.82 -23.25 -4.88
CA VAL A 132 -18.90 -23.08 -3.89
C VAL A 132 -20.26 -23.50 -4.47
N ARG A 133 -20.57 -23.08 -5.71
CA ARG A 133 -21.80 -23.49 -6.39
C ARG A 133 -21.88 -24.99 -6.63
N GLN A 134 -20.78 -25.62 -7.04
CA GLN A 134 -20.68 -27.06 -7.21
C GLN A 134 -20.81 -27.83 -5.89
N ALA A 135 -20.44 -27.22 -4.77
CA ALA A 135 -20.70 -27.77 -3.43
C ALA A 135 -22.18 -27.72 -3.01
N GLY A 136 -23.03 -27.04 -3.80
CA GLY A 136 -24.48 -26.95 -3.60
C GLY A 136 -24.96 -25.67 -2.93
N TYR A 137 -24.12 -24.63 -2.85
CA TYR A 137 -24.44 -23.39 -2.15
C TYR A 137 -24.51 -22.20 -3.09
N GLN A 138 -25.29 -21.19 -2.72
CA GLN A 138 -25.40 -19.97 -3.52
C GLN A 138 -24.30 -19.00 -3.11
N VAL A 139 -23.63 -18.42 -4.11
CA VAL A 139 -22.66 -17.35 -3.88
C VAL A 139 -23.39 -16.02 -3.98
N ILE A 140 -23.45 -15.28 -2.88
CA ILE A 140 -23.95 -13.91 -2.86
C ILE A 140 -22.78 -13.02 -3.28
N ALA A 141 -23.04 -12.11 -4.23
CA ALA A 141 -22.06 -11.08 -4.60
C ALA A 141 -21.66 -10.29 -3.35
N GLU A 142 -20.36 -10.00 -3.24
CA GLU A 142 -19.71 -9.45 -2.05
C GLU A 142 -20.47 -8.29 -1.41
N VAL A 143 -20.97 -8.49 -0.17
CA VAL A 143 -21.47 -7.37 0.67
C VAL A 143 -20.34 -6.82 1.58
N ASP A 144 -19.31 -7.59 1.91
CA ASP A 144 -18.26 -7.16 2.87
C ASP A 144 -16.95 -6.70 2.22
N GLY A 145 -16.64 -7.19 1.01
CA GLY A 145 -15.45 -6.78 0.27
C GLY A 145 -15.58 -5.36 -0.24
N GLN A 146 -16.78 -4.99 -0.71
CA GLN A 146 -17.12 -3.62 -1.07
C GLN A 146 -17.19 -2.74 0.18
N GLU A 147 -17.86 -3.10 1.26
CA GLU A 147 -17.90 -2.21 2.45
C GLU A 147 -16.52 -1.96 3.08
N ARG A 148 -15.63 -2.96 3.16
CA ARG A 148 -14.27 -2.72 3.69
C ARG A 148 -13.40 -1.94 2.70
N THR A 149 -13.47 -2.25 1.40
CA THR A 149 -12.72 -1.47 0.39
C THR A 149 -13.31 -0.07 0.19
N ASP A 150 -14.61 0.11 0.34
CA ASP A 150 -15.32 1.38 0.22
C ASP A 150 -15.18 2.21 1.49
N ALA A 151 -15.13 1.60 2.67
CA ALA A 151 -14.76 2.29 3.91
C ALA A 151 -13.28 2.72 3.90
N GLU A 152 -12.37 1.87 3.43
CA GLU A 152 -10.95 2.24 3.24
C GLU A 152 -10.80 3.31 2.15
N ARG A 153 -11.55 3.22 1.04
CA ARG A 153 -11.58 4.26 -0.01
C ARG A 153 -12.15 5.56 0.52
N ALA A 154 -13.27 5.52 1.24
CA ALA A 154 -13.88 6.69 1.86
C ALA A 154 -12.94 7.33 2.88
N ALA A 155 -12.25 6.54 3.71
CA ALA A 155 -11.24 7.05 4.63
C ALA A 155 -10.06 7.70 3.90
N ARG A 156 -9.56 7.08 2.82
CA ARG A 156 -8.51 7.66 1.97
C ARG A 156 -8.98 8.91 1.24
N GLU A 157 -10.22 8.96 0.78
CA GLU A 157 -10.81 10.13 0.11
C GLU A 157 -10.97 11.30 1.08
N LEU A 158 -11.41 11.02 2.31
CA LEU A 158 -11.46 12.02 3.38
C LEU A 158 -10.05 12.52 3.73
N GLU A 159 -9.07 11.62 3.86
CA GLU A 159 -7.67 12.00 4.09
C GLU A 159 -7.13 12.86 2.93
N LEU A 160 -7.33 12.43 1.69
CA LEU A 160 -6.93 13.19 0.50
C LEU A 160 -7.63 14.56 0.43
N ALA A 161 -8.90 14.64 0.79
CA ALA A 161 -9.64 15.90 0.84
C ALA A 161 -9.03 16.86 1.88
N GLN A 162 -8.72 16.36 3.07
CA GLN A 162 -8.04 17.13 4.11
C GLN A 162 -6.64 17.58 3.68
N LEU A 163 -5.87 16.69 3.02
CA LEU A 163 -4.56 17.03 2.47
C LEU A 163 -4.67 18.12 1.39
N LYS A 164 -5.61 17.99 0.46
CA LYS A 164 -5.89 18.98 -0.60
C LYS A 164 -6.26 20.33 0.00
N GLN A 165 -7.18 20.36 0.96
CA GLN A 165 -7.59 21.61 1.62
C GLN A 165 -6.40 22.30 2.30
N SER A 166 -5.52 21.52 2.93
CA SER A 166 -4.33 22.04 3.61
C SER A 166 -3.30 22.61 2.63
N VAL A 167 -3.12 21.97 1.47
CA VAL A 167 -2.28 22.48 0.39
C VAL A 167 -2.85 23.79 -0.15
N ILE A 168 -4.17 23.85 -0.38
CA ILE A 168 -4.83 25.08 -0.85
C ILE A 168 -4.59 26.22 0.15
N ILE A 169 -4.84 25.99 1.45
CA ILE A 169 -4.61 27.00 2.50
C ILE A 169 -3.13 27.44 2.52
N ALA A 170 -2.19 26.49 2.47
CA ALA A 170 -0.76 26.79 2.46
C ALA A 170 -0.35 27.65 1.25
N VAL A 171 -0.82 27.29 0.06
CA VAL A 171 -0.57 28.04 -1.18
C VAL A 171 -1.16 29.44 -1.06
N THR A 172 -2.44 29.57 -0.66
CA THR A 172 -3.10 30.86 -0.52
C THR A 172 -2.38 31.80 0.45
N LEU A 173 -1.87 31.29 1.57
CA LEU A 173 -1.14 32.09 2.55
C LEU A 173 0.31 32.40 2.11
N THR A 174 0.94 31.51 1.34
CA THR A 174 2.33 31.69 0.87
C THR A 174 2.40 32.57 -0.37
N THR A 175 1.36 32.58 -1.21
CA THR A 175 1.33 33.37 -2.45
C THR A 175 1.56 34.88 -2.21
N PRO A 176 0.91 35.55 -1.24
CA PRO A 176 1.20 36.95 -0.93
C PRO A 176 2.67 37.16 -0.52
N ILE A 177 3.25 36.26 0.29
CA ILE A 177 4.65 36.36 0.69
C ILE A 177 5.56 36.30 -0.54
N PHE A 178 5.34 35.33 -1.42
CA PHE A 178 6.14 35.15 -2.63
C PHE A 178 6.01 36.33 -3.59
N LEU A 179 4.79 36.83 -3.83
CA LEU A 179 4.56 37.96 -4.73
C LEU A 179 5.15 39.27 -4.20
N LEU A 180 5.02 39.52 -2.89
CA LEU A 180 5.50 40.76 -2.29
C LEU A 180 7.02 40.75 -2.05
N ASP A 181 7.61 39.62 -1.65
CA ASP A 181 9.06 39.57 -1.42
C ASP A 181 9.87 39.29 -2.69
N MET A 182 9.52 38.24 -3.45
CA MET A 182 10.26 37.87 -4.66
C MET A 182 9.73 38.61 -5.90
N GLY A 183 8.40 38.73 -6.04
CA GLY A 183 7.79 39.39 -7.20
C GLY A 183 8.11 40.89 -7.29
N ALA A 184 8.13 41.60 -6.16
CA ALA A 184 8.48 43.02 -6.13
C ALA A 184 9.94 43.30 -6.51
N LYS A 185 10.86 42.36 -6.24
CA LYS A 185 12.28 42.46 -6.63
C LYS A 185 12.51 42.22 -8.14
N LEU A 186 11.59 41.54 -8.81
CA LEU A 186 11.65 41.23 -10.25
C LEU A 186 11.22 42.41 -11.13
N ILE A 187 10.39 43.32 -10.62
CA ILE A 187 9.87 44.48 -11.36
C ILE A 187 10.16 45.74 -10.54
N PRO A 188 11.29 46.44 -10.79
CA PRO A 188 11.73 47.60 -10.00
C PRO A 188 10.65 48.67 -9.73
N PRO A 189 9.82 49.11 -10.70
CA PRO A 189 8.78 50.12 -10.42
C PRO A 189 7.66 49.62 -9.48
N VAL A 190 7.44 48.30 -9.40
CA VAL A 190 6.49 47.72 -8.44
C VAL A 190 7.09 47.72 -7.02
N GLY A 191 8.39 47.43 -6.89
CA GLY A 191 9.11 47.51 -5.63
C GLY A 191 9.09 48.92 -5.04
N ASP A 192 9.40 49.93 -5.84
CA ASP A 192 9.40 51.33 -5.39
C ASP A 192 8.01 51.81 -4.96
N TRP A 193 6.97 51.39 -5.70
CA TRP A 193 5.58 51.65 -5.32
C TRP A 193 5.20 50.98 -3.99
N LEU A 194 5.62 49.72 -3.79
CA LEU A 194 5.34 48.97 -2.57
C LEU A 194 6.01 49.61 -1.34
N HIS A 195 7.26 50.06 -1.49
CA HIS A 195 8.00 50.78 -0.45
C HIS A 195 7.38 52.14 -0.11
N GLY A 196 6.62 52.74 -1.03
CA GLY A 196 5.84 53.95 -0.77
C GLY A 196 4.55 53.73 0.03
N LEU A 197 4.01 52.50 0.08
CA LEU A 197 2.74 52.19 0.76
C LEU A 197 2.89 51.94 2.26
N ALA A 198 4.00 51.35 2.68
CA ALA A 198 4.24 51.04 4.08
C ALA A 198 5.75 50.94 4.41
N PRO A 199 6.15 51.22 5.66
CA PRO A 199 7.51 50.99 6.11
C PRO A 199 7.92 49.51 5.94
N MET A 200 9.19 49.26 5.60
CA MET A 200 9.73 47.92 5.41
C MET A 200 9.50 46.99 6.62
N VAL A 201 9.55 47.55 7.83
CA VAL A 201 9.28 46.85 9.09
C VAL A 201 7.86 46.26 9.14
N ALA A 202 6.86 46.96 8.57
CA ALA A 202 5.48 46.46 8.53
C ALA A 202 5.36 45.21 7.64
N PHE A 203 6.09 45.15 6.53
CA PHE A 203 6.15 43.97 5.67
C PHE A 203 6.83 42.78 6.36
N TYR A 204 7.87 43.01 7.16
CA TYR A 204 8.49 41.94 7.95
C TYR A 204 7.54 41.32 8.96
N TYR A 205 6.76 42.13 9.68
CA TYR A 205 5.73 41.60 10.57
C TYR A 205 4.63 40.86 9.81
N LEU A 206 4.20 41.37 8.65
CA LEU A 206 3.22 40.69 7.80
C LEU A 206 3.73 39.31 7.34
N PHE A 207 4.96 39.24 6.82
CA PHE A 207 5.56 37.98 6.38
C PHE A 207 5.76 37.02 7.55
N PHE A 208 6.18 37.52 8.71
CA PHE A 208 6.32 36.71 9.91
C PHE A 208 4.99 36.08 10.33
N VAL A 209 3.90 36.85 10.35
CA VAL A 209 2.55 36.34 10.70
C VAL A 209 2.09 35.31 9.68
N LEU A 210 2.20 35.58 8.38
CA LEU A 210 1.77 34.66 7.33
C LEU A 210 2.62 33.37 7.33
N ALA A 211 3.94 33.48 7.46
CA ALA A 211 4.84 32.33 7.53
C ALA A 211 4.55 31.48 8.78
N THR A 212 4.31 32.11 9.92
CA THR A 212 3.92 31.42 11.16
C THR A 212 2.57 30.71 10.99
N ALA A 213 1.60 31.35 10.34
CA ALA A 213 0.29 30.74 10.06
C ALA A 213 0.40 29.53 9.11
N VAL A 214 1.27 29.57 8.10
CA VAL A 214 1.55 28.41 7.22
C VAL A 214 2.25 27.30 8.00
N GLN A 215 3.28 27.66 8.76
CA GLN A 215 4.14 26.74 9.47
C GLN A 215 3.39 25.94 10.55
N PHE A 216 2.59 26.64 11.36
CA PHE A 216 1.87 26.03 12.49
C PHE A 216 0.38 25.78 12.20
N GLY A 217 -0.12 26.15 11.02
CA GLY A 217 -1.43 25.73 10.52
C GLY A 217 -1.30 24.41 9.74
N PRO A 218 -1.29 24.44 8.39
CA PRO A 218 -1.18 23.23 7.58
C PRO A 218 0.11 22.44 7.84
N GLY A 219 1.21 23.10 8.19
CA GLY A 219 2.50 22.48 8.51
C GLY A 219 2.57 21.73 9.85
N LEU A 220 1.62 21.95 10.77
CA LEU A 220 1.65 21.36 12.12
C LEU A 220 1.69 19.82 12.11
N ARG A 221 1.14 19.19 11.07
CA ARG A 221 1.18 17.74 10.85
C ARG A 221 2.62 17.17 10.88
N PHE A 222 3.58 17.93 10.35
CA PHE A 222 4.98 17.50 10.26
C PHE A 222 5.62 17.51 11.65
N TYR A 223 5.23 18.45 12.51
CA TYR A 223 5.65 18.47 13.91
C TYR A 223 5.05 17.32 14.71
N GLN A 224 3.74 17.06 14.54
CA GLN A 224 3.04 15.99 15.24
C GLN A 224 3.63 14.60 14.93
N LYS A 225 4.05 14.36 13.68
CA LYS A 225 4.66 13.08 13.27
C LYS A 225 6.18 13.06 13.46
N GLY A 226 6.85 14.17 13.14
CA GLY A 226 8.31 14.28 13.10
C GLY A 226 8.97 14.31 14.47
N TRP A 227 8.36 14.91 15.49
CA TRP A 227 8.93 14.97 16.84
C TRP A 227 8.97 13.59 17.52
N PRO A 228 7.87 12.80 17.57
CA PRO A 228 7.91 11.45 18.12
C PRO A 228 8.84 10.49 17.36
N ALA A 229 8.98 10.66 16.04
CA ALA A 229 9.90 9.85 15.23
C ALA A 229 11.37 10.16 15.57
N LEU A 230 11.71 11.45 15.75
CA LEU A 230 13.04 11.89 16.15
C LEU A 230 13.41 11.40 17.56
N VAL A 231 12.50 11.54 18.52
CA VAL A 231 12.71 11.10 19.92
C VAL A 231 12.95 9.60 20.02
N ARG A 232 12.34 8.80 19.14
CA ARG A 232 12.53 7.33 19.07
C ARG A 232 13.76 6.92 18.26
N ALA A 233 14.64 7.86 17.91
CA ALA A 233 15.83 7.64 17.09
C ALA A 233 15.56 6.96 15.73
N ALA A 234 14.36 7.16 15.19
CA ALA A 234 13.95 6.66 13.87
C ALA A 234 13.50 7.85 12.99
N PRO A 235 14.42 8.75 12.60
CA PRO A 235 14.08 9.95 11.85
C PRO A 235 13.55 9.60 10.46
N ASP A 236 12.44 10.23 10.08
CA ASP A 236 11.80 10.08 8.77
C ASP A 236 11.75 11.43 8.02
N MET A 237 11.07 11.44 6.88
CA MET A 237 10.89 12.66 6.08
C MET A 237 10.19 13.79 6.87
N ASN A 238 9.29 13.46 7.81
CA ASN A 238 8.59 14.46 8.63
C ASN A 238 9.54 15.09 9.64
N SER A 239 10.41 14.28 10.27
CA SER A 239 11.45 14.79 11.18
C SER A 239 12.40 15.77 10.48
N LEU A 240 12.81 15.47 9.25
CA LEU A 240 13.67 16.34 8.45
C LEU A 240 13.00 17.70 8.16
N VAL A 241 11.76 17.68 7.66
CA VAL A 241 10.99 18.90 7.36
C VAL A 241 10.78 19.73 8.62
N MET A 242 10.41 19.10 9.73
CA MET A 242 10.20 19.75 11.01
C MET A 242 11.45 20.50 11.48
N ILE A 243 12.62 19.86 11.47
CA ILE A 243 13.87 20.48 11.92
C ILE A 243 14.23 21.66 11.01
N GLY A 244 14.22 21.46 9.70
CA GLY A 244 14.63 22.50 8.74
C GLY A 244 13.75 23.74 8.81
N THR A 245 12.44 23.54 8.86
CA THR A 245 11.49 24.66 8.94
C THR A 245 11.48 25.34 10.31
N SER A 246 11.75 24.61 11.40
CA SER A 246 11.95 25.22 12.74
C SER A 246 13.21 26.08 12.79
N ALA A 247 14.30 25.62 12.19
CA ALA A 247 15.55 26.38 12.11
C ALA A 247 15.37 27.67 11.30
N ALA A 248 14.70 27.58 10.14
CA ALA A 248 14.38 28.74 9.31
C ALA A 248 13.49 29.74 10.06
N TRP A 249 12.41 29.27 10.69
CA TRP A 249 11.52 30.13 11.47
C TRP A 249 12.23 30.78 12.66
N GLY A 250 13.06 30.04 13.40
CA GLY A 250 13.85 30.58 14.51
C GLY A 250 14.80 31.69 14.08
N TYR A 251 15.49 31.51 12.95
CA TYR A 251 16.30 32.58 12.36
C TYR A 251 15.44 33.80 11.97
N SER A 252 14.29 33.58 11.31
CA SER A 252 13.37 34.66 10.93
C SER A 252 12.84 35.45 12.13
N VAL A 253 12.57 34.80 13.27
CA VAL A 253 12.19 35.50 14.52
C VAL A 253 13.29 36.47 14.94
N VAL A 254 14.54 36.00 15.03
CA VAL A 254 15.66 36.84 15.45
C VAL A 254 15.84 38.01 14.47
N ALA A 255 15.84 37.74 13.17
CA ALA A 255 15.99 38.77 12.14
C ALA A 255 14.85 39.81 12.13
N THR A 256 13.63 39.42 12.52
CA THR A 256 12.47 40.31 12.51
C THR A 256 12.39 41.20 13.76
N PHE A 257 12.75 40.68 14.94
CA PHE A 257 12.56 41.36 16.23
C PHE A 257 13.85 41.89 16.85
N PHE A 258 15.00 41.38 16.43
CA PHE A 258 16.33 41.84 16.84
C PHE A 258 17.19 42.11 15.57
N PRO A 259 16.73 43.04 14.71
CA PRO A 259 17.42 43.37 13.46
C PRO A 259 18.78 44.04 13.68
#